data_AF-A0A382PSH1-F1
#
_entry.id   AF-A0A382PSH1-F1
#
_cell.length_a   1.000
_cell.length_b   1.000
_cell.length_c   1.000
_cell.angle_alpha   90.00
_cell.angle_beta   90.00
_cell.angle_gamma   90.00
#
_symmetry.space_group_name_H-M   'P 1'
#
loop_
_entity.id
_entity.type
_entity.pdbx_description
1 polymer ?
#
loop_
_entity_poly.entity_id
_entity_poly.type
_entity_poly.pdbx_seq_one_letter_code
_entity_poly.pdbx_strand_id
1 'polypeptide(L)'
;MTDPIALLLLGIGVVIVSILWLRLHAFLALALAALVVGFLTPKAHLLRHGLESAGFHPDGNATAQGDVVTFPIPQKKKSSMREGLHMVAKRMEGNATESLLVGELEVRRILKDGKRRIAEAEVLRLEPGYALRGTDVLLTEPAELTASTNAKKSAGTLVAEGFGRTCAKVGIIIAMAA
;
A
#
# COMPACT_ATOMS: atom_id res chain seq x y z
N MET A 1 6.21 -19.16 -7.00
CA MET A 1 7.55 -19.53 -6.52
C MET A 1 8.36 -18.27 -6.16
N THR A 2 7.83 -17.41 -5.28
CA THR A 2 8.55 -16.32 -4.61
C THR A 2 7.76 -15.94 -3.35
N ASP A 3 7.64 -16.89 -2.42
CA ASP A 3 6.99 -16.63 -1.14
C ASP A 3 7.75 -15.55 -0.36
N PRO A 4 7.07 -14.67 0.40
CA PRO A 4 7.70 -13.58 1.14
C PRO A 4 8.84 -14.06 2.07
N ILE A 5 8.69 -15.27 2.62
CA ILE A 5 9.68 -15.91 3.49
C ILE A 5 10.96 -16.26 2.73
N ALA A 6 10.85 -16.66 1.46
CA ALA A 6 12.01 -16.97 0.62
C ALA A 6 12.82 -15.69 0.30
N LEU A 7 12.14 -14.57 0.02
CA LEU A 7 12.80 -13.27 -0.18
C LEU A 7 13.53 -12.81 1.09
N LEU A 8 12.93 -13.03 2.27
CA LEU A 8 13.55 -12.73 3.56
C LEU A 8 14.80 -13.57 3.79
N LEU A 9 14.70 -14.90 3.63
CA LEU A 9 15.84 -15.80 3.81
C LEU A 9 16.97 -15.51 2.84
N LEU A 10 16.64 -15.17 1.59
CA LEU A 10 17.62 -14.76 0.59
C LEU A 10 18.34 -13.49 1.02
N GLY A 11 17.61 -12.48 1.49
CA GLY A 11 18.20 -11.24 2.01
C GLY A 11 19.17 -11.49 3.17
N ILE A 12 18.75 -12.28 4.16
CA ILE A 12 19.59 -12.66 5.31
C ILE A 12 20.84 -13.44 4.83
N GLY A 13 20.67 -14.39 3.91
CA GLY A 13 21.78 -15.15 3.34
C GLY A 13 22.80 -14.24 2.65
N VAL A 14 22.36 -13.30 1.82
CA VAL A 14 23.24 -12.33 1.16
C VAL A 14 24.00 -11.49 2.21
N VAL A 15 23.33 -11.02 3.27
CA VAL A 15 23.98 -10.24 4.33
C VAL A 15 25.06 -11.06 5.04
N ILE A 16 24.74 -12.28 5.45
CA ILE A 16 25.67 -13.15 6.19
C ILE A 16 26.89 -13.49 5.33
N VAL A 17 26.68 -13.91 4.08
CA VAL A 17 27.77 -14.24 3.15
C VAL A 17 28.65 -13.02 2.89
N SER A 18 28.05 -11.83 2.73
CA SER A 18 28.79 -10.60 2.47
C SER A 18 29.69 -10.18 3.65
N ILE A 19 29.21 -10.36 4.89
CA ILE A 19 29.96 -9.97 6.09
C ILE A 19 31.04 -11.01 6.45
N LEU A 20 30.70 -12.30 6.39
CA LEU A 20 31.62 -13.37 6.81
C LEU A 20 32.69 -13.70 5.75
N TRP A 21 32.31 -13.73 4.47
CA TRP A 21 33.19 -14.23 3.40
C TRP A 21 33.92 -13.10 2.67
N LEU A 22 33.19 -12.08 2.24
CA LEU A 22 33.77 -10.94 1.50
C LEU A 22 34.43 -9.90 2.42
N ARG A 23 34.38 -10.10 3.75
CA ARG A 23 34.93 -9.19 4.76
C ARG A 23 34.46 -7.73 4.56
N LEU A 24 33.26 -7.57 4.02
CA LEU A 24 32.74 -6.29 3.58
C LEU A 24 32.17 -5.51 4.76
N HIS A 25 32.28 -4.18 4.74
CA HIS A 25 31.63 -3.34 5.75
C HIS A 25 30.12 -3.57 5.77
N ALA A 26 29.55 -3.66 6.98
CA ALA A 26 28.13 -3.95 7.21
C ALA A 26 27.19 -3.03 6.39
N PHE A 27 27.57 -1.76 6.22
CA PHE A 27 26.81 -0.82 5.41
C PHE A 27 26.69 -1.26 3.94
N LEU A 28 27.80 -1.67 3.32
CA LEU A 28 27.81 -2.10 1.92
C LEU A 28 27.12 -3.47 1.74
N ALA A 29 27.23 -4.36 2.72
CA ALA A 29 26.51 -5.63 2.74
C ALA A 29 24.98 -5.42 2.76
N LEU A 30 24.48 -4.50 3.58
CA LEU A 30 23.05 -4.16 3.63
C LEU A 30 22.56 -3.51 2.33
N ALA A 31 23.35 -2.63 1.72
CA ALA A 31 23.00 -1.99 0.45
C ALA A 31 22.89 -3.01 -0.70
N LEU A 32 23.84 -3.95 -0.81
CA LEU A 32 23.81 -5.01 -1.81
C LEU A 32 22.64 -5.97 -1.59
N ALA A 33 22.39 -6.39 -0.34
CA ALA A 33 21.25 -7.26 -0.02
C ALA A 33 19.91 -6.61 -0.40
N ALA A 34 19.74 -5.33 -0.08
CA ALA A 34 18.53 -4.59 -0.43
C ALA A 34 18.34 -4.46 -1.96
N LEU A 35 19.43 -4.27 -2.72
CA LEU A 35 19.38 -4.18 -4.17
C LEU A 35 19.02 -5.54 -4.81
N VAL A 36 19.66 -6.63 -4.35
CA VAL A 36 19.40 -8.00 -4.82
C VAL A 36 17.96 -8.41 -4.52
N VAL A 37 17.50 -8.25 -3.29
CA VAL A 37 16.12 -8.59 -2.89
C VAL A 37 15.12 -7.69 -3.62
N GLY A 38 15.40 -6.40 -3.76
CA GLY A 38 14.56 -5.47 -4.50
C GLY A 38 14.41 -5.85 -5.97
N PHE A 39 15.47 -6.35 -6.60
CA PHE A 39 15.42 -6.87 -7.98
C PHE A 39 14.61 -8.17 -8.09
N LEU A 40 14.70 -9.05 -7.09
CA LEU A 40 13.97 -10.31 -7.06
C LEU A 40 12.50 -10.16 -6.62
N THR A 41 12.12 -9.05 -5.99
CA THR A 41 10.76 -8.84 -5.48
C THR A 41 9.79 -8.56 -6.63
N PRO A 42 8.76 -9.41 -6.86
CA PRO A 42 7.80 -9.19 -7.93
C PRO A 42 6.92 -7.96 -7.69
N LYS A 43 6.71 -7.15 -8.73
CA LYS A 43 5.87 -5.93 -8.68
C LYS A 43 4.43 -6.20 -8.24
N ALA A 44 3.92 -7.41 -8.46
CA ALA A 44 2.58 -7.84 -8.04
C ALA A 44 2.39 -7.78 -6.51
N HIS A 45 3.43 -8.11 -5.72
CA HIS A 45 3.34 -8.04 -4.26
C HIS A 45 3.42 -6.61 -3.73
N LEU A 46 4.15 -5.72 -4.43
CA LEU A 46 4.22 -4.29 -4.11
C LEU A 46 2.87 -3.60 -4.33
N LEU A 47 2.17 -3.95 -5.42
CA LEU A 47 0.83 -3.44 -5.72
C LEU A 47 -0.18 -3.85 -4.65
N ARG A 48 -0.23 -5.15 -4.31
CA ARG A 48 -1.14 -5.66 -3.27
C ARG A 48 -0.94 -4.95 -1.94
N HIS A 49 0.30 -4.85 -1.48
CA HIS A 49 0.58 -4.18 -0.21
C HIS A 49 0.32 -2.67 -0.27
N GLY A 50 0.61 -2.04 -1.42
CA GLY A 50 0.29 -0.63 -1.66
C GLY A 50 -1.22 -0.36 -1.64
N LEU A 51 -2.02 -1.22 -2.26
CA LEU A 51 -3.48 -1.11 -2.32
C LEU A 51 -4.10 -1.43 -0.95
N GLU A 52 -3.67 -2.49 -0.26
CA GLU A 52 -4.16 -2.83 1.08
C GLU A 52 -3.82 -1.76 2.12
N SER A 53 -2.60 -1.20 2.07
CA SER A 53 -2.20 -0.13 2.99
C SER A 53 -2.85 1.22 2.66
N ALA A 54 -3.21 1.44 1.39
CA ALA A 54 -3.82 2.68 0.91
C ALA A 54 -5.36 2.68 0.99
N GLY A 55 -6.00 1.53 0.82
CA GLY A 55 -7.45 1.46 0.70
C GLY A 55 -8.20 1.23 2.01
N PHE A 56 -9.51 1.37 1.90
CA PHE A 56 -10.45 1.16 3.00
C PHE A 56 -11.32 -0.05 2.69
N HIS A 57 -11.64 -0.84 3.71
CA HIS A 57 -12.53 -1.98 3.56
C HIS A 57 -13.95 -1.57 3.94
N PRO A 58 -14.96 -1.82 3.08
CA PRO A 58 -16.35 -1.56 3.42
C PRO A 58 -16.83 -2.54 4.49
N ASP A 59 -17.57 -2.03 5.48
CA ASP A 59 -18.14 -2.81 6.60
C ASP A 59 -19.50 -3.47 6.22
N GLY A 60 -19.76 -3.58 4.91
CA GLY A 60 -21.02 -4.08 4.37
C GLY A 60 -20.89 -4.49 2.90
N ASN A 61 -21.86 -5.26 2.42
CA ASN A 61 -21.94 -5.67 1.03
C ASN A 61 -22.99 -4.81 0.32
N ALA A 62 -22.62 -4.15 -0.77
CA ALA A 62 -23.54 -3.38 -1.60
C ALA A 62 -23.77 -4.09 -2.94
N THR A 63 -25.03 -4.38 -3.23
CA THR A 63 -25.41 -5.17 -4.43
C THR A 63 -26.13 -4.31 -5.48
N ALA A 64 -26.47 -3.06 -5.15
CA ALA A 64 -27.22 -2.16 -6.01
C ALA A 64 -26.58 -0.76 -6.09
N GLN A 65 -26.83 -0.08 -7.20
CA GLN A 65 -26.51 1.34 -7.40
C GLN A 65 -27.36 2.20 -6.45
N GLY A 66 -26.74 3.16 -5.74
CA GLY A 66 -27.38 3.96 -4.69
C GLY A 66 -27.34 3.34 -3.28
N ASP A 67 -26.72 2.17 -3.12
CA ASP A 67 -26.53 1.56 -1.80
C ASP A 67 -25.41 2.30 -1.03
N VAL A 68 -25.57 2.40 0.29
CA VAL A 68 -24.66 3.16 1.15
C VAL A 68 -23.77 2.20 1.92
N VAL A 69 -22.46 2.25 1.65
CA VAL A 69 -21.46 1.48 2.37
C VAL A 69 -20.72 2.37 3.36
N THR A 70 -20.65 1.89 4.60
CA THR A 70 -19.91 2.54 5.67
C THR A 70 -18.52 1.93 5.78
N PHE A 71 -17.50 2.76 6.00
CA PHE A 71 -16.15 2.27 6.28
C PHE A 71 -15.43 3.12 7.32
N PRO A 72 -14.60 2.50 8.18
CA PRO A 72 -13.85 3.21 9.21
C PRO A 72 -12.66 3.97 8.61
N ILE A 73 -12.54 5.26 8.96
CA ILE A 73 -11.41 6.11 8.59
C ILE A 73 -10.32 6.01 9.66
N PRO A 74 -9.11 5.49 9.36
CA PRO A 74 -8.00 5.49 10.29
C PRO A 74 -7.56 6.92 10.62
N GLN A 75 -7.24 7.21 11.89
CA GLN A 75 -6.82 8.55 12.31
C GLN A 75 -5.62 9.10 11.54
N LYS A 76 -4.72 8.23 11.04
CA LYS A 76 -3.57 8.61 10.20
C LYS A 76 -3.96 9.19 8.83
N LYS A 77 -5.17 8.93 8.33
CA LYS A 77 -5.68 9.41 7.03
C LYS A 77 -6.82 10.43 7.17
N LYS A 78 -6.95 11.04 8.35
CA LYS A 78 -8.01 12.00 8.68
C LYS A 78 -8.04 13.23 7.76
N SER A 79 -6.90 13.63 7.19
CA SER A 79 -6.76 14.84 6.37
C SER A 79 -7.09 14.63 4.89
N SER A 80 -7.12 13.38 4.41
CA SER A 80 -7.39 13.07 2.99
C SER A 80 -8.86 12.84 2.68
N MET A 81 -9.74 12.96 3.67
CA MET A 81 -11.16 12.59 3.55
C MET A 81 -12.05 13.83 3.65
N ARG A 82 -12.81 14.11 2.58
CA ARG A 82 -13.77 15.21 2.47
C ARG A 82 -15.09 14.64 1.95
N GLU A 83 -16.19 15.31 2.27
CA GLU A 83 -17.49 15.03 1.66
C GLU A 83 -17.44 15.39 0.17
N GLY A 84 -18.06 14.58 -0.70
CA GLY A 84 -17.99 14.69 -2.16
C GLY A 84 -16.72 14.10 -2.79
N LEU A 85 -16.00 13.24 -2.07
CA LEU A 85 -14.78 12.61 -2.59
C LEU A 85 -15.13 11.37 -3.40
N HIS A 86 -14.72 11.37 -4.68
CA HIS A 86 -14.82 10.20 -5.55
C HIS A 86 -13.82 9.12 -5.13
N MET A 87 -14.32 7.90 -5.04
CA MET A 87 -13.59 6.70 -4.70
C MET A 87 -13.89 5.61 -5.72
N VAL A 88 -12.91 4.78 -5.99
CA VAL A 88 -13.04 3.60 -6.85
C VAL A 88 -12.89 2.37 -5.97
N ALA A 89 -13.87 1.46 -6.05
CA ALA A 89 -13.75 0.13 -5.51
C ALA A 89 -12.94 -0.71 -6.48
N LYS A 90 -11.83 -1.26 -5.99
CA LYS A 90 -10.99 -2.19 -6.74
C LYS A 90 -10.91 -3.52 -6.03
N ARG A 91 -11.08 -4.60 -6.78
CA ARG A 91 -10.90 -5.97 -6.31
C ARG A 91 -9.60 -6.52 -6.86
N MET A 92 -8.81 -7.09 -5.96
CA MET A 92 -7.61 -7.84 -6.35
C MET A 92 -8.02 -9.29 -6.65
N GLU A 93 -8.19 -9.60 -7.92
CA GLU A 93 -8.48 -10.96 -8.35
C GLU A 93 -7.19 -11.75 -8.57
N GLY A 94 -6.88 -12.66 -7.64
CA GLY A 94 -5.77 -13.61 -7.79
C GLY A 94 -4.41 -12.97 -8.16
N ASN A 95 -3.56 -13.72 -8.87
CA ASN A 95 -2.19 -13.33 -9.28
C ASN A 95 -2.14 -12.17 -10.31
N ALA A 96 -3.24 -11.44 -10.52
CA ALA A 96 -3.30 -10.34 -11.48
C ALA A 96 -2.45 -9.14 -10.99
N THR A 97 -1.67 -8.59 -11.92
CA THR A 97 -0.96 -7.31 -11.76
C THR A 97 -1.91 -6.12 -11.91
N GLU A 98 -3.16 -6.38 -12.31
CA GLU A 98 -4.20 -5.40 -12.51
C GLU A 98 -5.33 -5.61 -11.49
N SER A 99 -5.78 -4.51 -10.88
CA SER A 99 -6.95 -4.50 -10.02
C SER A 99 -8.17 -4.35 -10.90
N LEU A 100 -9.17 -5.22 -10.69
CA LEU A 100 -10.44 -5.11 -11.37
C LEU A 100 -11.25 -3.97 -10.73
N LEU A 101 -11.75 -3.05 -11.54
CA LEU A 101 -12.69 -2.04 -11.07
C LEU A 101 -14.02 -2.74 -10.78
N VAL A 102 -14.60 -2.46 -9.60
CA VAL A 102 -15.87 -3.06 -9.16
C VAL A 102 -16.98 -2.01 -9.26
N GLY A 103 -16.62 -0.75 -9.01
CA GLY A 103 -17.53 0.38 -9.08
C GLY A 103 -16.91 1.67 -8.59
N GLU A 104 -17.64 2.76 -8.80
CA GLU A 104 -17.36 4.10 -8.32
C GLU A 104 -18.30 4.44 -7.16
N LEU A 105 -17.74 5.07 -6.14
CA LEU A 105 -18.41 5.47 -4.92
C LEU A 105 -18.10 6.93 -4.62
N GLU A 106 -19.03 7.63 -3.99
CA GLU A 106 -18.81 9.00 -3.53
C GLU A 106 -19.09 9.11 -2.04
N VAL A 107 -18.16 9.72 -1.30
CA VAL A 107 -18.33 9.94 0.14
C VAL A 107 -19.43 10.97 0.36
N ARG A 108 -20.59 10.52 0.82
CA ARG A 108 -21.75 11.38 1.06
C ARG A 108 -21.64 12.11 2.39
N ARG A 109 -21.23 11.41 3.45
CA ARG A 109 -21.10 11.98 4.81
C ARG A 109 -19.99 11.32 5.61
N ILE A 110 -19.45 12.10 6.55
CA ILE A 110 -18.48 11.61 7.52
C ILE A 110 -19.09 11.68 8.91
N LEU A 111 -19.52 10.54 9.45
CA LEU A 111 -20.03 10.44 10.81
C LEU A 111 -18.88 10.17 11.79
N LYS A 112 -19.09 10.62 13.03
CA LYS A 112 -18.13 10.44 14.12
C LYS A 112 -18.74 9.46 15.14
N ASP A 113 -18.34 8.20 15.04
CA ASP A 113 -18.72 7.16 15.99
C ASP A 113 -17.67 7.06 17.13
N GLY A 114 -17.89 7.84 18.19
CA GLY A 114 -16.99 7.91 19.35
C GLY A 114 -15.57 8.39 19.00
N LYS A 115 -14.58 7.49 19.12
CA LYS A 115 -13.16 7.76 18.80
C LYS A 115 -12.80 7.47 17.33
N ARG A 116 -13.67 6.78 16.59
CA ARG A 116 -13.48 6.42 15.17
C ARG A 116 -14.36 7.32 14.30
N ARG A 117 -13.86 7.70 13.12
CA ARG A 117 -14.69 8.36 12.10
C ARG A 117 -15.10 7.28 11.13
N ILE A 118 -16.37 7.26 10.76
CA ILE A 118 -16.94 6.39 9.75
C ILE A 118 -17.36 7.26 8.58
N ALA A 119 -16.99 6.87 7.36
CA ALA A 119 -17.50 7.50 6.16
C ALA A 119 -18.61 6.66 5.59
N GLU A 120 -19.69 7.31 5.21
CA GLU A 120 -20.73 6.76 4.36
C GLU A 120 -20.38 7.12 2.92
N ALA A 121 -20.13 6.12 2.07
CA ALA A 121 -20.03 6.32 0.64
C ALA A 121 -21.24 5.68 -0.06
N GLU A 122 -21.82 6.43 -0.98
CA GLU A 122 -22.90 5.98 -1.84
C GLU A 122 -22.31 5.43 -3.13
N VAL A 123 -22.81 4.28 -3.59
CA VAL A 123 -22.37 3.70 -4.86
C VAL A 123 -23.01 4.47 -6.03
N LEU A 124 -22.20 5.26 -6.73
CA LEU A 124 -22.61 6.00 -7.94
C LEU A 124 -22.78 5.06 -9.13
N ARG A 125 -21.86 4.10 -9.30
CA ARG A 125 -21.86 3.20 -10.45
C ARG A 125 -21.24 1.86 -10.10
N LEU A 126 -21.95 0.77 -10.42
CA LEU A 126 -21.47 -0.60 -10.25
C LEU A 126 -21.23 -1.20 -11.64
N GLU A 127 -20.15 -1.96 -11.84
CA GLU A 127 -19.99 -2.71 -13.09
C GLU A 127 -21.00 -3.86 -13.16
N PRO A 128 -21.68 -4.06 -14.32
CA PRO A 128 -22.73 -5.07 -14.45
C PRO A 128 -22.16 -6.48 -14.22
N GLY A 129 -22.70 -7.17 -13.22
CA GLY A 129 -22.25 -8.52 -12.81
C GLY A 129 -21.35 -8.55 -11.57
N TYR A 130 -20.95 -7.38 -11.04
CA TYR A 130 -20.17 -7.28 -9.81
C TYR A 130 -21.00 -6.71 -8.66
N ALA A 131 -20.81 -7.25 -7.46
CA ALA A 131 -21.33 -6.71 -6.20
C ALA A 131 -20.17 -6.31 -5.32
N LEU A 132 -20.29 -5.17 -4.61
CA LEU A 132 -19.31 -4.75 -3.62
C LEU A 132 -19.33 -5.72 -2.44
N ARG A 133 -18.15 -6.22 -2.08
CA ARG A 133 -17.91 -7.12 -0.95
C ARG A 133 -17.04 -6.44 0.09
N GLY A 134 -17.15 -6.86 1.35
CA GLY A 134 -16.23 -6.43 2.43
C GLY A 134 -14.73 -6.68 2.16
N THR A 135 -14.40 -7.52 1.17
CA THR A 135 -13.02 -7.79 0.72
C THR A 135 -12.51 -6.78 -0.31
N ASP A 136 -13.35 -5.89 -0.79
CA ASP A 136 -12.98 -4.91 -1.82
C ASP A 136 -12.25 -3.73 -1.19
N VAL A 137 -11.34 -3.15 -1.96
CA VAL A 137 -10.46 -2.09 -1.49
C VAL A 137 -10.94 -0.78 -2.10
N LEU A 138 -11.47 0.10 -1.27
CA LEU A 138 -11.91 1.44 -1.67
C LEU A 138 -10.69 2.36 -1.73
N LEU A 139 -10.42 2.95 -2.89
CA LEU A 139 -9.27 3.81 -3.14
C LEU A 139 -9.74 5.17 -3.62
N THR A 140 -9.10 6.23 -3.16
CA THR A 140 -9.22 7.55 -3.79
C THR A 140 -8.31 7.61 -5.01
N GLU A 141 -8.67 8.37 -6.05
CA GLU A 141 -7.81 8.60 -7.24
C GLU A 141 -6.33 8.90 -6.91
N PRO A 142 -5.97 9.83 -5.99
CA PRO A 142 -4.57 10.07 -5.63
C PRO A 142 -3.90 8.87 -4.94
N ALA A 143 -4.67 8.06 -4.20
CA ALA A 143 -4.17 6.87 -3.53
C ALA A 143 -3.89 5.74 -4.54
N GLU A 144 -4.72 5.62 -5.57
CA GLU A 144 -4.47 4.70 -6.69
C GLU A 144 -3.22 5.11 -7.48
N LEU A 145 -3.08 6.41 -7.77
CA LEU A 145 -1.98 6.92 -8.57
C LEU A 145 -0.65 6.72 -7.84
N THR A 146 -0.63 6.94 -6.52
CA THR A 146 0.55 6.71 -5.70
C THR A 146 0.87 5.22 -5.55
N ALA A 147 -0.12 4.35 -5.38
CA ALA A 147 0.10 2.90 -5.32
C ALA A 147 0.64 2.34 -6.64
N SER A 148 0.05 2.74 -7.77
CA SER A 148 0.50 2.34 -9.11
C SER A 148 1.85 2.96 -9.50
N THR A 149 2.13 4.20 -9.11
CA THR A 149 3.45 4.82 -9.32
C THR A 149 4.54 4.13 -8.51
N ASN A 150 4.28 3.82 -7.23
CA ASN A 150 5.25 3.11 -6.40
C ASN A 150 5.54 1.70 -6.93
N ALA A 151 4.56 1.02 -7.50
CA ALA A 151 4.75 -0.27 -8.15
C ALA A 151 5.60 -0.21 -9.44
N LYS A 152 5.62 0.95 -10.10
CA LYS A 152 6.44 1.19 -11.29
C LYS A 152 7.89 1.56 -10.98
N LYS A 153 8.20 1.97 -9.73
CA LYS A 153 9.57 2.31 -9.32
C LYS A 153 10.51 1.12 -9.50
N SER A 154 11.75 1.42 -9.87
CA SER A 154 12.82 0.43 -9.93
C SER A 154 13.29 0.05 -8.52
N ALA A 155 13.90 -1.13 -8.40
CA ALA A 155 14.53 -1.57 -7.16
C ALA A 155 15.52 -0.52 -6.61
N GLY A 156 16.34 0.08 -7.48
CA GLY A 156 17.30 1.12 -7.10
C GLY A 156 16.63 2.36 -6.52
N THR A 157 15.51 2.82 -7.10
CA THR A 157 14.74 3.96 -6.57
C THR A 157 14.15 3.66 -5.19
N LEU A 158 13.63 2.44 -4.99
CA LEU A 158 13.06 2.01 -3.70
C LEU A 158 14.13 1.94 -2.60
N VAL A 159 15.30 1.38 -2.93
CA VAL A 159 16.44 1.30 -2.02
C VAL A 159 16.94 2.70 -1.67
N ALA A 160 17.15 3.57 -2.67
CA ALA A 160 17.60 4.94 -2.45
C ALA A 160 16.65 5.75 -1.56
N GLU A 161 15.33 5.64 -1.79
CA GLU A 161 14.33 6.35 -1.00
C GLU A 161 14.26 5.83 0.46
N GLY A 162 14.31 4.50 0.65
CA GLY A 162 14.30 3.88 1.98
C GLY A 162 15.55 4.20 2.80
N PHE A 163 16.72 4.04 2.20
CA PHE A 163 17.99 4.41 2.84
C PHE A 163 18.06 5.91 3.10
N GLY A 164 17.71 6.75 2.12
CA GLY A 164 17.75 8.21 2.25
C GLY A 164 16.89 8.73 3.40
N ARG A 165 15.66 8.24 3.55
CA ARG A 165 14.77 8.62 4.67
C ARG A 165 15.35 8.23 6.03
N THR A 166 16.00 7.07 6.11
CA THR A 166 16.63 6.60 7.34
C THR A 166 17.88 7.40 7.67
N CYS A 167 18.78 7.59 6.70
CA CYS A 167 19.99 8.40 6.83
C CYS A 167 19.66 9.85 7.22
N ALA A 168 18.62 10.45 6.63
CA ALA A 168 18.16 11.78 7.01
C ALA A 168 17.72 11.83 8.47
N LYS A 169 16.94 10.85 8.93
CA LYS A 169 16.49 10.78 10.33
C LYS A 169 17.66 10.62 11.30
N VAL A 170 18.57 9.69 11.00
CA VAL A 170 19.75 9.44 11.84
C VAL A 170 20.68 10.66 11.82
N GLY A 171 20.88 11.28 10.65
CA GLY A 171 21.68 12.49 10.50
C GLY A 171 21.12 13.67 11.28
N ILE A 172 19.80 13.90 11.27
CA ILE A 172 19.15 14.92 12.09
C ILE A 172 19.33 14.63 13.58
N ILE A 173 19.16 13.37 14.01
CA ILE A 173 19.37 12.98 15.41
C ILE A 173 20.82 13.22 15.83
N ILE A 174 21.80 12.87 14.99
CA ILE A 174 23.22 13.12 15.26
C ILE A 174 23.49 14.62 15.34
N ALA A 175 22.94 15.41 14.40
CA ALA A 175 23.10 16.86 14.38
C ALA A 175 22.46 17.55 15.59
N MET A 176 21.38 17.00 16.16
CA MET A 176 20.76 17.50 17.39
C MET A 176 21.46 17.02 18.67
N ALA A 177 22.17 15.89 18.60
CA ALA A 177 22.90 15.31 19.74
C ALA A 177 24.32 15.87 19.89
N ALA A 178 24.85 16.51 18.85
CA ALA A 178 26.17 17.14 18.80
C ALA A 178 26.16 18.60 19.31
#